data_AF-A0A565BP97-F1
#
_entry.id   AF-A0A565BP97-F1
#
_cell.length_a   1.000
_cell.length_b   1.000
_cell.length_c   1.000
_cell.angle_alpha   90.00
_cell.angle_beta   90.00
_cell.angle_gamma   90.00
#
_symmetry.space_group_name_H-M   'P 1'
#
loop_
_entity.id
_entity.type
_entity.pdbx_description
1 polymer ?
#
loop_
_entity_poly.entity_id
_entity_poly.type
_entity_poly.pdbx_seq_one_letter_code
_entity_poly.pdbx_strand_id
1 'polypeptide(L)'
;MKKDFGLDINYWNMWQAREVAREVVRESIRPGEELLDLGTDTIGQCLPPDARRSPGRPKKRRYQGIEETIMKRPRKQHACSRCHHSGHNRATCDFVGVVM
;
A
#
# COMPACT_ATOMS: atom_id res chain seq x y z
N MET A 1 20.23 26.27 3.46
CA MET A 1 20.70 24.92 3.07
C MET A 1 20.25 23.94 4.14
N LYS A 2 19.62 22.82 3.77
CA LYS A 2 19.11 21.84 4.74
C LYS A 2 20.27 20.90 5.10
N LYS A 3 20.69 20.95 6.37
CA LYS A 3 21.69 20.03 6.91
C LYS A 3 20.95 18.87 7.56
N ASP A 4 20.98 17.71 6.92
CA ASP A 4 20.46 16.48 7.50
C ASP A 4 21.68 15.64 7.93
N PHE A 5 21.71 15.21 9.20
CA PHE A 5 22.82 14.42 9.79
C PHE A 5 24.21 15.07 9.73
N GLY A 6 24.29 16.41 9.66
CA GLY A 6 25.56 17.14 9.57
C GLY A 6 26.18 17.16 8.17
N LEU A 7 25.51 16.57 7.17
CA LEU A 7 25.88 16.66 5.76
C LEU A 7 25.13 17.83 5.12
N ASP A 8 25.84 18.72 4.42
CA ASP A 8 25.21 19.81 3.68
C ASP A 8 24.76 19.32 2.31
N ILE A 9 23.53 18.82 2.27
CA ILE A 9 22.97 18.20 1.08
C ILE A 9 22.26 19.28 0.26
N ASN A 10 23.03 19.93 -0.63
CA ASN A 10 22.50 20.85 -1.62
C ASN A 10 21.63 20.10 -2.65
N TYR A 11 20.55 20.75 -3.11
CA TYR A 11 19.70 20.29 -4.21
C TYR A 11 20.52 19.86 -5.44
N TRP A 12 21.53 20.65 -5.81
CA TRP A 12 22.39 20.36 -6.96
C TRP A 12 23.19 19.06 -6.78
N ASN A 13 23.73 18.81 -5.59
CA ASN A 13 24.49 17.60 -5.28
C ASN A 13 23.59 16.35 -5.31
N MET A 14 22.35 16.44 -4.79
CA MET A 14 21.38 15.33 -4.86
C MET A 14 20.95 15.05 -6.29
N TRP A 15 20.70 16.09 -7.08
CA TRP A 15 20.32 15.94 -8.48
C TRP A 15 21.45 15.29 -9.28
N GLN A 16 22.68 15.75 -9.09
CA GLN A 16 23.84 15.17 -9.75
C GLN A 16 24.10 13.73 -9.34
N ALA A 17 23.99 13.39 -8.05
CA ALA A 17 24.10 12.01 -7.57
C ALA A 17 23.04 11.09 -8.21
N ARG A 18 21.81 11.60 -8.41
CA ARG A 18 20.73 10.87 -9.09
C ARG A 18 21.01 10.64 -10.58
N GLU A 19 21.55 11.62 -11.29
CA GLU A 19 21.91 11.48 -12.71
C GLU A 19 23.09 10.51 -12.89
N VAL A 20 24.12 10.59 -12.04
CA VAL A 20 25.25 9.63 -12.04
C VAL A 20 24.78 8.20 -11.77
N ALA A 21 23.93 8.00 -10.77
CA ALA A 21 23.38 6.66 -10.48
C ALA A 21 22.57 6.10 -11.67
N ARG A 22 21.83 6.95 -12.40
CA ARG A 22 21.09 6.54 -13.59
C ARG A 22 22.02 6.14 -14.73
N GLU A 23 23.11 6.89 -14.93
CA GLU A 23 24.10 6.60 -15.96
C GLU A 23 24.86 5.31 -15.65
N VAL A 24 25.28 5.10 -14.39
CA VAL A 24 25.91 3.84 -13.95
C VAL A 24 25.01 2.65 -14.24
N VAL A 25 23.70 2.74 -13.95
CA VAL A 25 22.75 1.67 -14.28
C VAL A 25 22.67 1.48 -15.79
N ARG A 26 22.66 2.55 -16.59
CA ARG A 26 22.62 2.50 -18.05
C ARG A 26 23.87 1.86 -18.67
N GLU A 27 25.05 2.21 -18.16
CA GLU A 27 26.33 1.67 -18.59
C GLU A 27 26.57 0.23 -18.12
N SER A 28 26.01 -0.13 -16.96
CA SER A 28 25.99 -1.51 -16.47
C SER A 28 25.06 -2.41 -17.30
N ILE A 29 24.22 -1.82 -18.14
CA ILE A 29 23.40 -2.48 -19.17
C ILE A 29 24.11 -2.40 -20.53
N ARG A 30 25.44 -2.39 -20.58
CA ARG A 30 26.15 -2.83 -21.78
C ARG A 30 26.22 -4.35 -21.72
N PRO A 31 25.43 -5.10 -22.52
CA PRO A 31 25.65 -6.53 -22.63
C PRO A 31 27.05 -6.68 -23.22
N GLY A 32 27.95 -7.26 -22.45
CA GLY A 32 29.31 -7.52 -22.89
C GLY A 32 29.28 -8.20 -24.25
N GLU A 33 30.17 -7.75 -25.11
CA GLU A 33 30.55 -8.29 -26.41
C GLU A 33 31.14 -9.71 -26.27
N GLU A 34 30.52 -10.60 -25.48
CA GLU A 34 31.02 -11.93 -25.11
C GLU A 34 29.89 -12.85 -24.58
N LEU A 35 28.75 -12.92 -25.28
CA LEU A 35 27.77 -13.99 -25.03
C LEU A 35 26.98 -14.35 -26.29
N LEU A 36 27.70 -14.69 -27.35
CA LEU A 36 27.14 -15.33 -28.54
C LEU A 36 27.58 -16.80 -28.57
N ASP A 37 27.18 -17.65 -27.60
CA ASP A 37 27.12 -19.11 -27.86
C ASP A 37 26.42 -20.02 -26.83
N LEU A 38 25.42 -19.54 -26.07
CA LEU A 38 24.59 -20.44 -25.25
C LEU A 38 23.12 -20.37 -25.68
N GLY A 39 22.81 -21.26 -26.64
CA GLY A 39 21.50 -21.85 -26.91
C GLY A 39 20.29 -21.08 -26.41
N THR A 40 19.74 -20.24 -27.28
CA THR A 40 18.44 -19.61 -27.13
C THR A 40 17.32 -20.63 -27.21
N ASP A 41 17.06 -21.43 -26.17
CA ASP A 41 15.87 -22.31 -26.16
C ASP A 41 15.27 -22.62 -24.78
N THR A 42 15.83 -22.14 -23.65
CA THR A 42 15.30 -22.53 -22.31
C THR A 42 15.14 -21.40 -21.29
N ILE A 43 15.17 -20.13 -21.72
CA ILE A 43 14.67 -19.04 -20.87
C ILE A 43 13.17 -18.91 -21.16
N GLY A 44 12.39 -19.76 -20.51
CA GLY A 44 10.94 -19.63 -20.47
C GLY A 44 10.58 -18.18 -20.17
N GLN A 45 9.81 -17.59 -21.07
CA GLN A 45 9.43 -16.19 -21.04
C GLN A 45 8.69 -15.89 -19.74
N CYS A 46 9.41 -15.42 -18.72
CA CYS A 46 8.84 -15.10 -17.40
C CYS A 46 7.89 -13.92 -17.57
N LEU A 47 6.60 -14.21 -17.73
CA LEU A 47 5.56 -13.20 -17.61
C LEU A 47 5.59 -12.66 -16.18
N PRO A 48 5.40 -11.34 -15.98
CA PRO A 48 5.24 -10.80 -14.65
C PRO A 48 4.11 -11.55 -13.94
N PRO A 49 4.23 -11.82 -12.63
CA PRO A 49 3.20 -12.52 -11.88
C PRO A 49 1.87 -11.78 -12.04
N ASP A 50 0.78 -12.53 -12.17
CA ASP A 50 -0.57 -11.96 -12.23
C ASP A 50 -0.93 -11.34 -10.88
N ALA A 51 -0.54 -10.08 -10.70
CA ALA A 51 -0.80 -9.29 -9.52
C ALA A 51 -2.08 -8.48 -9.72
N ARG A 52 -3.05 -8.67 -8.82
CA ARG A 52 -4.20 -7.76 -8.73
C ARG A 52 -3.69 -6.35 -8.45
N ARG A 53 -4.07 -5.41 -9.32
CA ARG A 53 -3.81 -3.98 -9.09
C ARG A 53 -4.45 -3.56 -7.77
N SER A 54 -3.70 -2.84 -6.94
CA SER A 54 -4.25 -2.24 -5.73
C SER A 54 -5.47 -1.37 -6.09
N PRO A 55 -6.52 -1.34 -5.24
CA PRO A 55 -7.63 -0.42 -5.44
C PRO A 55 -7.09 1.00 -5.56
N GLY A 56 -7.50 1.70 -6.62
CA GLY A 56 -7.07 3.07 -6.87
C GLY A 56 -7.55 4.04 -5.78
N ARG A 57 -7.20 5.32 -5.93
CA ARG A 57 -7.64 6.36 -5.00
C ARG A 57 -9.17 6.38 -4.90
N PRO A 58 -9.75 6.38 -3.68
CA PRO A 58 -11.20 6.50 -3.51
C PRO A 58 -11.75 7.76 -4.17
N LYS A 59 -12.86 7.63 -4.91
CA LYS A 59 -13.56 8.78 -5.52
C LYS A 59 -14.09 9.71 -4.43
N LYS A 60 -13.91 11.03 -4.60
CA LYS A 60 -14.49 12.03 -3.71
C LYS A 60 -16.02 11.97 -3.80
N ARG A 61 -16.71 11.76 -2.67
CA ARG A 61 -18.17 11.72 -2.59
C ARG A 61 -18.72 13.11 -2.28
N ARG A 62 -19.92 13.43 -2.78
CA ARG A 62 -20.66 14.63 -2.39
C ARG A 62 -21.09 14.52 -0.91
N TYR A 63 -21.10 15.64 -0.19
CA TYR A 63 -21.73 15.72 1.13
C TYR A 63 -23.25 15.57 1.00
N GLN A 64 -23.83 14.81 1.91
CA GLN A 64 -25.28 14.65 1.95
C GLN A 64 -25.93 15.86 2.58
N GLY A 65 -27.07 16.28 2.04
CA GLY A 65 -27.91 17.30 2.65
C GLY A 65 -28.59 16.79 3.92
N ILE A 66 -29.17 17.72 4.70
CA ILE A 66 -29.86 17.41 5.97
C ILE A 66 -31.04 16.44 5.73
N GLU A 67 -31.78 16.63 4.65
CA GLU A 67 -32.90 15.74 4.30
C GLU A 67 -32.42 14.31 4.00
N GLU A 68 -31.35 14.18 3.20
CA GLU A 68 -30.76 12.89 2.85
C GLU A 68 -30.20 12.14 4.06
N THR A 69 -29.73 12.85 5.08
CA THR A 69 -29.25 12.22 6.32
C THR A 69 -30.40 11.76 7.21
N ILE A 70 -31.52 12.50 7.27
CA ILE A 70 -32.73 12.12 8.03
C ILE A 70 -33.42 10.91 7.38
N MET A 71 -33.49 10.85 6.05
CA MET A 71 -34.13 9.74 5.33
C MET A 71 -33.37 8.41 5.42
N LYS A 72 -32.16 8.40 5.98
CA LYS A 72 -31.40 7.15 6.13
C LYS A 72 -31.97 6.29 7.24
N ARG A 73 -32.10 5.00 6.93
CA ARG A 73 -32.39 3.99 7.94
C ARG A 73 -31.33 4.04 9.05
N PRO A 74 -31.74 4.06 10.33
CA PRO A 74 -30.79 4.00 11.43
C PRO A 74 -29.98 2.70 11.32
N ARG A 75 -28.70 2.77 11.70
CA ARG A 75 -27.86 1.57 11.75
C ARG A 75 -28.48 0.61 12.76
N LYS A 76 -28.58 -0.67 12.39
CA LYS A 76 -28.98 -1.73 13.31
C LYS A 76 -28.02 -1.71 14.52
N GLN A 77 -28.56 -1.70 15.73
CA GLN A 77 -27.73 -1.80 16.93
C GLN A 77 -26.99 -3.14 16.91
N HIS A 78 -25.69 -3.11 17.23
CA HIS A 78 -24.93 -4.33 17.42
C HIS A 78 -25.26 -4.91 18.80
N ALA A 79 -25.46 -6.22 18.86
CA ALA A 79 -25.58 -6.96 20.10
C ALA A 79 -24.25 -7.68 20.37
N CYS A 80 -23.82 -7.69 21.62
CA CYS A 80 -22.65 -8.44 22.05
C CYS A 80 -22.87 -9.94 21.79
N SER A 81 -21.92 -10.61 21.14
CA SER A 81 -22.04 -12.03 20.85
C SER A 81 -21.87 -12.96 22.06
N ARG A 82 -21.47 -12.43 23.23
CA ARG A 82 -21.31 -13.20 24.47
C ARG A 82 -22.55 -13.14 25.37
N CYS A 83 -23.16 -11.98 25.54
CA CYS A 83 -24.31 -11.77 26.43
C CYS A 83 -25.58 -11.31 25.71
N HIS A 84 -25.53 -11.09 24.38
CA HIS A 84 -26.65 -10.67 23.54
C HIS A 84 -27.28 -9.29 23.85
N HIS A 85 -26.65 -8.48 24.70
CA HIS A 85 -27.08 -7.11 25.00
C HIS A 85 -26.37 -6.09 24.10
N SER A 86 -27.02 -4.97 23.78
CA SER A 86 -26.41 -3.86 23.03
C SER A 86 -25.63 -2.91 23.95
N GLY A 87 -24.84 -2.01 23.35
CA GLY A 87 -24.05 -1.00 24.08
C GLY A 87 -22.58 -1.34 24.28
N HIS A 88 -22.20 -2.60 24.07
CA HIS A 88 -20.81 -3.04 24.11
C HIS A 88 -20.54 -4.16 23.08
N ASN A 89 -19.27 -4.40 22.79
CA ASN A 89 -18.84 -5.50 21.93
C ASN A 89 -18.28 -6.66 22.77
N ARG A 90 -17.96 -7.79 22.13
CA ARG A 90 -17.40 -8.97 22.82
C ARG A 90 -16.09 -8.69 23.56
N ALA A 91 -15.27 -7.77 23.05
CA ALA A 91 -13.95 -7.47 23.63
C ALA A 91 -14.06 -6.70 24.95
N THR A 92 -15.10 -5.89 25.11
CA THR A 92 -15.39 -5.11 26.33
C THR A 92 -16.55 -5.71 27.12
N CYS A 93 -16.78 -7.01 26.98
CA CYS A 93 -17.90 -7.69 27.63
C CYS A 93 -17.47 -8.20 29.01
N ASP A 94 -18.03 -7.61 30.06
CA ASP A 94 -17.77 -7.98 31.45
C ASP A 94 -18.54 -9.24 31.88
N PHE A 95 -19.42 -9.76 31.02
CA PHE A 95 -20.13 -11.01 31.29
C PHE A 95 -19.14 -12.17 31.28
N VAL A 96 -18.75 -12.65 32.46
CA VAL A 96 -18.00 -13.89 32.64
C VAL A 96 -19.01 -15.04 32.65
N GLY A 97 -19.47 -15.43 31.46
CA GLY A 97 -20.32 -16.61 31.33
C GLY A 97 -19.62 -17.83 31.91
N VAL A 98 -20.22 -18.43 32.94
CA VAL A 98 -19.81 -19.73 33.47
C VAL A 98 -20.28 -20.76 32.45
N VAL A 99 -19.34 -21.49 31.86
CA VAL A 99 -19.65 -22.67 31.06
C VAL A 99 -20.21 -23.69 32.06
N MET A 100 -21.53 -23.93 32.04
CA MET A 100 -22.12 -25.12 32.64
C MET A 100 -21.98 -26.29 31.66
#